data_AF-A0A5C8ADL4-F1
#
_entry.id   AF-A0A5C8ADL4-F1
#
_cell.length_a   1.000
_cell.length_b   1.000
_cell.length_c   1.000
_cell.angle_alpha   90.00
_cell.angle_beta   90.00
_cell.angle_gamma   90.00
#
_symmetry.space_group_name_H-M   'P 1'
#
loop_
_entity.id
_entity.type
_entity.pdbx_description
1 polymer ?
#
loop_
_entity_poly.entity_id
_entity_poly.type
_entity_poly.pdbx_seq_one_letter_code
_entity_poly.pdbx_strand_id
1 'polypeptide(L)'
;MRNLVKYHFTALLLACVVSVGTIIFLTQTVLRIENPKVKTISSTKTGLDAYTYTLKDGVNAEHNLYLSLIEKNGVTLLGSSELTSKSEYIPHVFATNNLNLRVNSFGHAYIQSYAMYSALLGFRNELKNANICIIVSPGWFDTDGTNIEAFLEFATPNLLERIIKDEDITLAEKRGVGDYLHRNKFLIASPGRRINYFINLFEYQDFPILNDYFKNRK
;
A
#
# COMPACT_ATOMS: atom_id res chain seq x y z
N MET A 1 23.76 -17.71 -71.29
CA MET A 1 24.16 -16.97 -70.05
C MET A 1 23.36 -15.69 -69.83
N ARG A 2 23.19 -14.81 -70.82
CA ARG A 2 22.54 -13.49 -70.67
C ARG A 2 21.08 -13.50 -70.18
N ASN A 3 20.32 -14.57 -70.46
CA ASN A 3 18.94 -14.71 -69.97
C ASN A 3 18.85 -15.25 -68.53
N LEU A 4 19.77 -16.13 -68.11
CA LEU A 4 19.82 -16.63 -66.73
C LEU A 4 20.09 -15.50 -65.72
N VAL A 5 21.01 -14.59 -66.07
CA VAL A 5 21.34 -13.42 -65.23
C VAL A 5 20.12 -12.51 -65.05
N LYS A 6 19.28 -12.35 -66.09
CA LYS A 6 18.04 -11.58 -66.00
C LYS A 6 17.04 -12.21 -65.03
N TYR A 7 16.85 -13.53 -65.10
CA TYR A 7 15.90 -14.22 -64.21
C TYR A 7 16.33 -14.17 -62.73
N HIS A 8 17.63 -14.34 -62.45
CA HIS A 8 18.15 -14.18 -61.09
C HIS A 8 18.01 -12.74 -60.59
N PHE A 9 18.28 -11.75 -61.45
CA PHE A 9 18.13 -10.35 -61.09
C PHE A 9 16.67 -9.98 -60.81
N THR A 10 15.72 -10.46 -61.63
CA THR A 10 14.28 -10.23 -61.40
C THR A 10 13.78 -10.91 -60.13
N ALA A 11 14.27 -12.13 -59.82
CA ALA A 11 13.90 -12.84 -58.60
C ALA A 11 14.44 -12.13 -57.34
N LEU A 12 15.69 -11.63 -57.41
CA LEU A 12 16.29 -10.83 -56.33
C LEU A 12 15.49 -9.55 -56.08
N LEU A 13 15.11 -8.85 -57.15
CA LEU A 13 14.37 -7.60 -57.08
C LEU A 13 12.97 -7.81 -56.47
N LEU A 14 12.29 -8.89 -56.88
CA LEU A 14 11.00 -9.29 -56.29
C LEU A 14 11.14 -9.63 -54.81
N ALA A 15 12.17 -10.38 -54.42
CA ALA A 15 12.42 -10.73 -53.03
C ALA A 15 12.65 -9.47 -52.17
N CYS A 16 13.46 -8.52 -52.65
CA CYS A 16 13.67 -7.24 -51.95
C CYS A 16 12.36 -6.46 -51.76
N VAL A 17 11.51 -6.38 -52.79
CA VAL A 17 10.23 -5.67 -52.69
C VAL A 17 9.31 -6.33 -51.67
N VAL A 18 9.22 -7.66 -51.68
CA VAL A 18 8.40 -8.40 -50.71
C VAL A 18 8.94 -8.22 -49.29
N SER A 19 10.25 -8.34 -49.08
CA SER A 19 10.86 -8.16 -47.75
C SER A 19 10.63 -6.76 -47.20
N VAL A 20 10.85 -5.71 -48.00
CA VAL A 20 10.63 -4.31 -47.59
C VAL A 20 9.15 -4.06 -47.30
N GLY A 21 8.25 -4.54 -48.15
CA GLY A 21 6.81 -4.43 -47.92
C GLY A 21 6.37 -5.10 -46.61
N THR A 22 6.93 -6.28 -46.31
CA THR A 22 6.62 -7.03 -45.08
C THR A 22 7.13 -6.30 -43.83
N ILE A 23 8.32 -5.70 -43.89
CA ILE A 23 8.88 -4.89 -42.78
C ILE A 23 8.03 -3.64 -42.53
N ILE A 24 7.60 -2.94 -43.57
CA ILE A 24 6.75 -1.76 -43.45
C ILE A 24 5.39 -2.15 -42.86
N PHE A 25 4.79 -3.24 -43.34
CA PHE A 25 3.52 -3.74 -42.83
C PHE A 25 3.62 -4.10 -41.33
N LEU A 26 4.66 -4.85 -40.93
CA LEU A 26 4.88 -5.23 -39.53
C LEU A 26 5.10 -4.02 -38.61
N THR A 27 5.86 -3.01 -39.07
CA THR A 27 6.11 -1.80 -38.27
C THR A 27 4.88 -0.91 -38.12
N GLN A 28 3.99 -0.87 -39.12
CA GLN A 28 2.77 -0.05 -39.07
C GLN A 28 1.58 -0.73 -38.37
N THR A 29 1.47 -2.05 -38.44
CA THR A 29 0.28 -2.78 -37.95
C THR A 29 0.52 -3.55 -36.65
N VAL A 30 1.67 -4.20 -36.49
CA VAL A 30 1.95 -5.08 -35.34
C VAL A 30 2.78 -4.37 -34.27
N LEU A 31 3.75 -3.55 -34.69
CA LEU A 31 4.64 -2.77 -33.80
C LEU A 31 4.26 -1.30 -33.75
N ARG A 32 2.96 -0.99 -33.86
CA ARG A 32 2.49 0.37 -33.66
C ARG A 32 2.67 0.72 -32.18
N ILE A 33 3.87 1.16 -31.83
CA ILE A 33 4.19 1.80 -30.56
C ILE A 33 3.45 3.13 -30.62
N GLU A 34 2.19 3.13 -30.18
CA GLU A 34 1.54 4.39 -29.84
C GLU A 34 2.39 5.02 -28.75
N ASN A 35 3.08 6.10 -29.09
CA ASN A 35 3.68 6.95 -28.08
C ASN A 35 2.54 7.35 -27.14
N PRO A 36 2.55 6.92 -25.87
CA PRO A 36 1.47 7.28 -24.97
C PRO A 36 1.39 8.80 -24.97
N LYS A 37 0.19 9.36 -25.13
CA LYS A 37 -0.02 10.79 -24.97
C LYS A 37 0.32 11.13 -23.52
N VAL A 38 1.56 11.51 -23.26
CA VAL A 38 2.00 11.99 -21.95
C VAL A 38 1.28 13.30 -21.71
N LYS A 39 0.20 13.22 -20.93
CA LYS A 39 -0.49 14.40 -20.44
C LYS A 39 0.41 14.96 -19.34
N THR A 40 1.25 15.94 -19.68
CA THR A 40 2.07 16.65 -18.69
C THR A 40 1.14 17.42 -17.78
N ILE A 41 0.76 16.81 -16.67
CA ILE A 41 0.04 17.48 -15.59
C ILE A 41 1.13 18.18 -14.77
N SER A 42 1.17 19.51 -14.81
CA SER A 42 2.10 20.27 -13.99
C SER A 42 1.59 20.24 -12.55
N SER A 43 2.25 19.49 -11.66
CA SER A 43 1.98 19.54 -10.23
C SER A 43 2.62 20.78 -9.62
N THR A 44 1.80 21.76 -9.25
CA THR A 44 2.17 22.87 -8.37
C THR A 44 1.72 22.56 -6.95
N LYS A 45 2.38 21.65 -6.21
CA LYS A 45 2.15 21.61 -4.75
C LYS A 45 3.24 20.89 -3.96
N THR A 46 3.75 21.65 -3.00
CA THR A 46 4.66 21.31 -1.90
C THR A 46 4.09 20.21 -0.99
N GLY A 47 4.88 19.13 -0.89
CA GLY A 47 5.11 18.21 0.23
C GLY A 47 4.00 17.89 1.23
N LEU A 48 3.19 16.87 0.93
CA LEU A 48 3.08 15.78 1.91
C LEU A 48 4.36 14.95 1.79
N ASP A 49 4.94 14.52 2.91
CA ASP A 49 6.07 13.60 2.86
C ASP A 49 5.66 12.37 2.04
N ALA A 50 6.31 12.14 0.90
CA ALA A 50 5.99 11.02 0.00
C ALA A 50 6.17 9.65 0.69
N TYR A 51 6.85 9.63 1.84
CA TYR A 51 7.10 8.45 2.63
C TYR A 51 7.04 8.75 4.13
N THR A 52 6.25 7.96 4.85
CA THR A 52 6.14 7.93 6.31
C THR A 52 6.63 6.57 6.81
N TYR A 53 7.73 6.58 7.57
CA TYR A 53 8.34 5.35 8.09
C TYR A 53 7.42 4.65 9.10
N THR A 54 7.01 5.35 10.17
CA THR A 54 6.17 4.85 11.28
C THR A 54 5.07 5.85 11.59
N LEU A 55 3.93 5.42 12.14
CA LEU A 55 2.87 6.31 12.62
C LEU A 55 3.11 6.80 14.05
N LYS A 56 4.00 6.15 14.79
CA LYS A 56 4.25 6.43 16.21
C LYS A 56 5.16 7.63 16.46
N ASP A 57 6.26 7.74 15.71
CA ASP A 57 7.36 8.65 16.07
C ASP A 57 7.43 9.93 15.20
N GLY A 58 6.53 10.10 14.23
CA GLY A 58 6.51 11.27 13.36
C GLY A 58 5.58 12.38 13.87
N VAL A 59 6.09 13.62 13.91
CA VAL A 59 5.26 14.82 14.09
C VAL A 59 4.29 14.87 12.90
N ASN A 60 3.02 14.51 13.13
CA ASN A 60 1.95 14.41 12.13
C ASN A 60 1.87 13.11 11.31
N ALA A 61 2.53 12.00 11.68
CA ALA A 61 2.48 10.77 10.86
C ALA A 61 1.05 10.20 10.67
N GLU A 62 0.24 10.13 11.73
CA GLU A 62 -1.18 9.77 11.64
C GLU A 62 -1.98 10.78 10.79
N HIS A 63 -1.64 12.06 10.88
CA HIS A 63 -2.27 13.11 10.10
C HIS A 63 -1.92 13.00 8.60
N ASN A 64 -0.70 12.60 8.27
CA ASN A 64 -0.29 12.31 6.90
C ASN A 64 -1.07 11.13 6.32
N LEU A 65 -1.30 10.08 7.13
CA LEU A 65 -2.16 8.98 6.71
C LEU A 65 -3.60 9.45 6.48
N TYR A 66 -4.16 10.23 7.41
CA TYR A 66 -5.48 10.86 7.23
C TYR A 66 -5.57 11.67 5.92
N LEU A 67 -4.62 12.59 5.70
CA LEU A 67 -4.58 13.43 4.50
C LEU A 67 -4.45 12.60 3.22
N SER A 68 -3.66 11.53 3.27
CA SER A 68 -3.48 10.58 2.16
C SER A 68 -4.77 9.84 1.82
N LEU A 69 -5.54 9.41 2.83
CA LEU A 69 -6.78 8.66 2.64
C LEU A 69 -7.91 9.52 2.04
N ILE A 70 -7.99 10.79 2.41
CA ILE A 70 -9.04 11.71 1.91
C ILE A 70 -8.69 12.37 0.56
N GLU A 71 -7.46 12.23 0.08
CA GLU A 71 -7.00 12.83 -1.18
C GLU A 71 -7.51 12.03 -2.39
N LYS A 72 -8.50 12.59 -3.09
CA LYS A 72 -9.18 11.93 -4.22
C LYS A 72 -8.29 11.67 -5.43
N ASN A 73 -7.26 12.49 -5.63
CA ASN A 73 -6.35 12.40 -6.79
C ASN A 73 -4.98 11.81 -6.42
N GLY A 74 -4.87 11.21 -5.24
CA GLY A 74 -3.67 10.54 -4.75
C GLY A 74 -3.91 9.07 -4.48
N VAL A 75 -2.83 8.36 -4.18
CA VAL A 75 -2.83 6.94 -3.79
C VAL A 75 -2.09 6.81 -2.46
N THR A 76 -2.75 6.19 -1.50
CA THR A 76 -2.12 5.73 -0.25
C THR A 76 -1.46 4.38 -0.51
N LEU A 77 -0.13 4.30 -0.43
CA LEU A 77 0.63 3.08 -0.66
C LEU A 77 1.05 2.46 0.68
N LEU A 78 0.60 1.24 0.96
CA LEU A 78 1.02 0.46 2.13
C LEU A 78 1.95 -0.68 1.68
N GLY A 79 3.02 -0.91 2.43
CA GLY A 79 4.01 -1.95 2.13
C GLY A 79 4.98 -2.11 3.29
N SER A 80 6.06 -2.88 3.13
CA SER A 80 7.01 -3.17 4.21
C SER A 80 8.41 -2.64 3.90
N SER A 81 9.44 -3.47 4.07
CA SER A 81 10.83 -3.12 3.74
C SER A 81 11.05 -2.77 2.26
N GLU A 82 10.13 -3.13 1.36
CA GLU A 82 10.20 -2.76 -0.06
C GLU A 82 10.11 -1.24 -0.27
N LEU A 83 9.60 -0.50 0.73
CA LEU A 83 9.44 0.95 0.69
C LEU A 83 10.63 1.74 1.27
N THR A 84 11.60 1.08 1.91
CA THR A 84 12.65 1.76 2.70
C THR A 84 13.94 2.06 1.91
N SER A 85 14.05 1.57 0.68
CA SER A 85 15.23 1.79 -0.16
C SER A 85 15.37 3.27 -0.55
N LYS A 86 16.60 3.73 -0.80
CA LYS A 86 16.89 5.11 -1.27
C LYS A 86 16.93 5.22 -2.79
N SER A 87 16.47 4.20 -3.51
CA SER A 87 16.48 4.17 -4.98
C SER A 87 15.42 5.08 -5.58
N GLU A 88 15.70 5.71 -6.72
CA GLU A 88 14.71 6.44 -7.52
C GLU A 88 13.59 5.54 -8.09
N TYR A 89 13.83 4.23 -8.13
CA TYR A 89 12.90 3.24 -8.66
C TYR A 89 11.92 2.69 -7.61
N ILE A 90 12.00 3.14 -6.35
CA ILE A 90 10.98 2.77 -5.35
C ILE A 90 9.61 3.37 -5.74
N PRO A 91 8.50 2.67 -5.47
CA PRO A 91 7.22 2.99 -6.12
C PRO A 91 6.75 4.43 -5.92
N HIS A 92 6.88 4.98 -4.71
CA HIS A 92 6.41 6.34 -4.40
C HIS A 92 7.29 7.43 -5.01
N VAL A 93 8.60 7.20 -5.16
CA VAL A 93 9.50 8.14 -5.85
C VAL A 93 9.27 8.07 -7.35
N PHE A 94 9.25 6.85 -7.91
CA PHE A 94 9.07 6.66 -9.34
C PHE A 94 7.73 7.21 -9.83
N ALA A 95 6.62 6.87 -9.16
CA ALA A 95 5.29 7.31 -9.56
C ALA A 95 5.12 8.83 -9.42
N THR A 96 5.68 9.44 -8.38
CA THR A 96 5.63 10.89 -8.19
C THR A 96 6.44 11.62 -9.27
N ASN A 97 7.67 11.18 -9.51
CA ASN A 97 8.60 11.90 -10.40
C ASN A 97 8.36 11.64 -11.88
N ASN A 98 7.89 10.44 -12.26
CA ASN A 98 7.81 10.03 -13.67
C ASN A 98 6.37 9.94 -14.20
N LEU A 99 5.39 9.68 -13.33
CA LEU A 99 3.99 9.49 -13.73
C LEU A 99 3.08 10.64 -13.30
N ASN A 100 3.62 11.62 -12.56
CA ASN A 100 2.86 12.71 -11.94
C ASN A 100 1.65 12.19 -11.14
N LEU A 101 1.85 11.07 -10.43
CA LEU A 101 0.88 10.53 -9.49
C LEU A 101 1.24 11.00 -8.09
N ARG A 102 0.25 11.46 -7.32
CA ARG A 102 0.44 11.76 -5.90
C ARG A 102 0.44 10.46 -5.13
N VAL A 103 1.59 10.01 -4.65
CA VAL A 103 1.71 8.77 -3.87
C VAL A 103 2.32 9.08 -2.51
N ASN A 104 1.58 8.78 -1.45
CA ASN A 104 2.10 8.82 -0.09
C ASN A 104 2.21 7.39 0.42
N SER A 105 3.41 7.01 0.82
CA SER A 105 3.72 5.64 1.22
C SER A 105 3.94 5.50 2.71
N PHE A 106 3.49 4.37 3.27
CA PHE A 106 3.56 4.08 4.69
C PHE A 106 4.06 2.66 4.89
N GLY A 107 5.10 2.51 5.71
CA GLY A 107 5.60 1.19 6.08
C GLY A 107 7.11 1.07 6.19
N HIS A 108 7.54 0.07 6.94
CA HIS A 108 8.93 -0.39 7.00
C HIS A 108 8.94 -1.89 7.31
N ALA A 109 10.13 -2.47 7.50
CA ALA A 109 10.30 -3.89 7.79
C ALA A 109 9.33 -4.40 8.88
N TYR A 110 8.81 -5.62 8.69
CA TYR A 110 7.88 -6.31 9.59
C TYR A 110 6.46 -5.75 9.69
N ILE A 111 6.16 -4.60 9.08
CA ILE A 111 4.75 -4.24 8.85
C ILE A 111 4.20 -5.21 7.80
N GLN A 112 3.10 -5.87 8.13
CA GLN A 112 2.39 -6.77 7.23
C GLN A 112 0.88 -6.52 7.36
N SER A 113 0.07 -7.42 6.82
CA SER A 113 -1.38 -7.25 6.68
C SER A 113 -2.10 -6.87 7.99
N TYR A 114 -1.68 -7.38 9.14
CA TYR A 114 -2.41 -7.14 10.40
C TYR A 114 -2.18 -5.76 11.00
N ALA A 115 -0.94 -5.26 10.97
CA ALA A 115 -0.64 -3.86 11.31
C ALA A 115 -1.36 -2.89 10.36
N MET A 116 -1.30 -3.16 9.05
CA MET A 116 -1.99 -2.35 8.04
C MET A 116 -3.50 -2.33 8.25
N TYR A 117 -4.10 -3.51 8.47
CA TYR A 117 -5.53 -3.65 8.79
C TYR A 117 -5.91 -2.80 10.01
N SER A 118 -5.14 -2.90 11.09
CA SER A 118 -5.45 -2.20 12.34
C SER A 118 -5.34 -0.68 12.19
N ALA A 119 -4.34 -0.19 11.45
CA ALA A 119 -4.23 1.22 11.13
C ALA A 119 -5.42 1.72 10.30
N LEU A 120 -5.79 0.98 9.24
CA LEU A 120 -6.92 1.32 8.38
C LEU A 120 -8.26 1.24 9.11
N LEU A 121 -8.42 0.29 10.02
CA LEU A 121 -9.62 0.13 10.85
C LEU A 121 -9.85 1.40 11.71
N GLY A 122 -8.78 2.00 12.25
CA GLY A 122 -8.86 3.29 12.95
C GLY A 122 -9.34 4.45 12.07
N PHE A 123 -9.15 4.37 10.75
CA PHE A 123 -9.56 5.36 9.74
C PHE A 123 -10.72 4.88 8.86
N ARG A 124 -11.57 3.94 9.34
CA ARG A 124 -12.63 3.33 8.52
C ARG A 124 -13.54 4.34 7.80
N ASN A 125 -13.82 5.46 8.45
CA ASN A 125 -14.72 6.50 7.91
C ASN A 125 -14.10 7.21 6.71
N GLU A 126 -12.78 7.36 6.71
CA GLU A 126 -12.00 7.96 5.65
C GLU A 126 -11.74 7.00 4.49
N LEU A 127 -11.94 5.68 4.67
CA LEU A 127 -11.74 4.69 3.59
C LEU A 127 -12.79 4.82 2.48
N LYS A 128 -13.92 5.49 2.73
CA LYS A 128 -14.98 5.66 1.74
C LYS A 128 -14.46 6.52 0.58
N ASN A 129 -14.19 5.86 -0.55
CA ASN A 129 -13.56 6.40 -1.76
C ASN A 129 -12.05 6.68 -1.66
N ALA A 130 -11.36 6.15 -0.65
CA ALA A 130 -9.90 6.24 -0.60
C ALA A 130 -9.27 5.36 -1.69
N ASN A 131 -8.26 5.90 -2.37
CA ASN A 131 -7.45 5.10 -3.30
C ASN A 131 -6.29 4.49 -2.53
N ILE A 132 -6.35 3.18 -2.30
CA ILE A 132 -5.35 2.46 -1.50
C ILE A 132 -4.69 1.40 -2.39
N CYS A 133 -3.36 1.37 -2.37
CA CYS A 133 -2.55 0.31 -2.95
C CYS A 133 -1.83 -0.41 -1.81
N ILE A 134 -1.95 -1.73 -1.75
CA ILE A 134 -1.25 -2.56 -0.75
C ILE A 134 -0.31 -3.49 -1.50
N ILE A 135 0.98 -3.38 -1.23
CA ILE A 135 1.96 -4.38 -1.66
C ILE A 135 1.77 -5.58 -0.75
N VAL A 136 1.62 -6.77 -1.33
CA VAL A 136 1.50 -8.02 -0.58
C VAL A 136 2.68 -8.90 -0.94
N SER A 137 3.57 -9.14 0.02
CA SER A 137 4.73 -10.01 -0.17
C SER A 137 4.38 -11.45 0.22
N PRO A 138 4.62 -12.46 -0.65
CA PRO A 138 4.36 -13.85 -0.31
C PRO A 138 5.09 -14.32 0.95
N GLY A 139 6.30 -13.82 1.19
CA GLY A 139 7.12 -14.23 2.35
C GLY A 139 6.50 -13.85 3.71
N TRP A 140 5.50 -12.97 3.75
CA TRP A 140 4.78 -12.67 4.99
C TRP A 140 3.99 -13.87 5.52
N PHE A 141 3.53 -14.75 4.61
CA PHE A 141 2.71 -15.92 4.95
C PHE A 141 3.54 -17.15 5.37
N ASP A 142 4.86 -17.08 5.22
CA ASP A 142 5.81 -18.10 5.68
C ASP A 142 6.44 -17.75 7.04
N THR A 143 6.04 -16.61 7.63
CA THR A 143 6.51 -16.12 8.94
C THR A 143 5.38 -16.14 9.96
N ASP A 144 5.70 -15.83 11.22
CA ASP A 144 4.69 -15.67 12.30
C ASP A 144 3.77 -14.44 12.11
N GLY A 145 3.87 -13.75 10.97
CA GLY A 145 3.07 -12.60 10.62
C GLY A 145 3.70 -11.28 11.05
N THR A 146 2.84 -10.28 11.27
CA THR A 146 3.24 -8.99 11.86
C THR A 146 3.82 -9.24 13.25
N ASN A 147 4.96 -8.62 13.59
CA ASN A 147 5.49 -8.66 14.96
C ASN A 147 4.87 -7.56 15.83
N ILE A 148 5.00 -7.68 17.15
CA ILE A 148 4.34 -6.74 18.07
C ILE A 148 4.92 -5.33 17.97
N GLU A 149 6.20 -5.18 17.67
CA GLU A 149 6.87 -3.89 17.53
C GLU A 149 6.28 -3.09 16.35
N ALA A 150 6.25 -3.69 15.16
CA ALA A 150 5.68 -3.06 13.96
C ALA A 150 4.17 -2.85 14.10
N PHE A 151 3.47 -3.75 14.81
CA PHE A 151 2.08 -3.51 15.15
C PHE A 151 1.91 -2.24 15.99
N LEU A 152 2.69 -2.05 17.05
CA LEU A 152 2.57 -0.88 17.94
C LEU A 152 3.01 0.43 17.28
N GLU A 153 3.82 0.35 16.23
CA GLU A 153 4.23 1.49 15.40
C GLU A 153 3.13 1.99 14.45
N PHE A 154 2.17 1.13 14.09
CA PHE A 154 1.09 1.45 13.15
C PHE A 154 -0.32 1.41 13.76
N ALA A 155 -0.52 0.64 14.82
CA ALA A 155 -1.72 0.66 15.66
C ALA A 155 -1.45 1.53 16.90
N THR A 156 -1.21 2.82 16.66
CA THR A 156 -0.85 3.78 17.70
C THR A 156 -1.97 3.92 18.75
N PRO A 157 -1.67 4.45 19.95
CA PRO A 157 -2.69 4.66 20.99
C PRO A 157 -3.90 5.48 20.54
N ASN A 158 -3.71 6.48 19.66
CA ASN A 158 -4.80 7.29 19.13
C ASN A 158 -5.70 6.49 18.18
N LEU A 159 -5.10 5.66 17.30
CA LEU A 159 -5.85 4.81 16.39
C LEU A 159 -6.61 3.72 17.16
N LEU A 160 -5.97 3.11 18.16
CA LEU A 160 -6.65 2.19 19.07
C LEU A 160 -7.82 2.87 19.79
N GLU A 161 -7.67 4.11 20.23
CA GLU A 161 -8.77 4.87 20.83
C GLU A 161 -9.91 5.14 19.84
N ARG A 162 -9.61 5.46 18.58
CA ARG A 162 -10.61 5.59 17.52
C ARG A 162 -11.38 4.28 17.33
N ILE A 163 -10.67 3.15 17.28
CA ILE A 163 -11.31 1.82 17.16
C ILE A 163 -12.23 1.54 18.36
N ILE A 164 -11.79 1.86 19.58
CA ILE A 164 -12.60 1.67 20.79
C ILE A 164 -13.91 2.47 20.70
N LYS A 165 -13.82 3.74 20.30
CA LYS A 165 -14.93 4.71 20.30
C LYS A 165 -15.90 4.57 19.12
N ASP A 166 -15.46 3.98 18.02
CA ASP A 166 -16.33 3.79 16.86
C ASP A 166 -17.35 2.67 17.13
N GLU A 167 -18.64 3.01 17.11
CA GLU A 167 -19.75 2.11 17.44
C GLU A 167 -20.10 1.15 16.30
N ASP A 168 -19.73 1.48 15.06
CA ASP A 168 -20.00 0.62 13.92
C ASP A 168 -18.93 -0.48 13.76
N ILE A 169 -17.76 -0.31 14.37
CA ILE A 169 -16.77 -1.39 14.44
C ILE A 169 -17.34 -2.48 15.35
N THR A 170 -17.48 -3.66 14.80
CA THR A 170 -18.12 -4.77 15.49
C THR A 170 -17.31 -5.23 16.69
N LEU A 171 -17.99 -5.84 17.67
CA LEU A 171 -17.31 -6.44 18.81
C LEU A 171 -16.31 -7.53 18.37
N ALA A 172 -16.61 -8.26 17.29
CA ALA A 172 -15.72 -9.28 16.73
C ALA A 172 -14.41 -8.68 16.22
N GLU A 173 -14.46 -7.57 15.48
CA GLU A 173 -13.26 -6.88 15.01
C GLU A 173 -12.43 -6.33 16.18
N LYS A 174 -13.09 -5.72 17.18
CA LYS A 174 -12.41 -5.25 18.40
C LYS A 174 -11.75 -6.40 19.16
N ARG A 175 -12.43 -7.56 19.24
CA ARG A 175 -11.87 -8.78 19.85
C ARG A 175 -10.71 -9.36 19.04
N GLY A 176 -10.71 -9.25 17.71
CA GLY A 176 -9.56 -9.63 16.88
C GLY A 176 -8.31 -8.82 17.26
N VAL A 177 -8.44 -7.49 17.38
CA VAL A 177 -7.35 -6.63 17.86
C VAL A 177 -6.91 -7.04 19.27
N GLY A 178 -7.88 -7.35 20.14
CA GLY A 178 -7.65 -7.88 21.49
C GLY A 178 -6.89 -9.21 21.54
N ASP A 179 -7.25 -10.18 20.70
CA ASP A 179 -6.58 -11.47 20.60
C ASP A 179 -5.09 -11.31 20.29
N TYR A 180 -4.78 -10.53 19.25
CA TYR A 180 -3.39 -10.29 18.85
C TYR A 180 -2.57 -9.63 19.97
N LEU A 181 -3.13 -8.61 20.62
CA LEU A 181 -2.48 -7.95 21.76
C LEU A 181 -2.33 -8.88 22.96
N HIS A 182 -3.32 -9.73 23.23
CA HIS A 182 -3.29 -10.70 24.32
C HIS A 182 -2.21 -11.77 24.10
N ARG A 183 -2.13 -12.33 22.89
CA ARG A 183 -1.09 -13.32 22.52
C ARG A 183 0.32 -12.78 22.68
N ASN A 184 0.51 -11.49 22.46
CA ASN A 184 1.81 -10.81 22.55
C ASN A 184 2.03 -10.04 23.87
N LYS A 185 1.12 -10.15 24.85
CA LYS A 185 1.12 -9.26 26.04
C LYS A 185 2.43 -9.25 26.84
N PHE A 186 3.13 -10.37 26.87
CA PHE A 186 4.41 -10.51 27.58
C PHE A 186 5.59 -9.82 26.89
N LEU A 187 5.45 -9.49 25.60
CA LEU A 187 6.44 -8.73 24.83
C LEU A 187 6.22 -7.21 24.95
N ILE A 188 5.12 -6.78 25.56
CA ILE A 188 4.78 -5.36 25.73
C ILE A 188 5.27 -4.89 27.10
N ALA A 189 6.41 -4.20 27.14
CA ALA A 189 7.07 -3.80 28.39
C ALA A 189 6.19 -2.92 29.31
N SER A 190 5.24 -2.16 28.77
CA SER A 190 4.35 -1.29 29.56
C SER A 190 3.08 -0.96 28.77
N PRO A 191 2.05 -1.84 28.76
CA PRO A 191 0.83 -1.60 28.01
C PRO A 191 0.06 -0.41 28.59
N GLY A 192 -0.19 0.60 27.75
CA GLY A 192 -1.02 1.74 28.11
C GLY A 192 -2.50 1.37 28.26
N ARG A 193 -3.33 2.32 28.70
CA ARG A 193 -4.77 2.10 28.94
C ARG A 193 -5.52 1.48 27.76
N ARG A 194 -5.24 1.94 26.52
CA ARG A 194 -5.92 1.46 25.31
C ARG A 194 -5.53 0.03 24.95
N ILE A 195 -4.25 -0.32 25.12
CA ILE A 195 -3.77 -1.69 24.94
C ILE A 195 -4.40 -2.62 25.99
N ASN A 196 -4.40 -2.22 27.26
CA ASN A 196 -5.03 -2.99 28.33
C ASN A 196 -6.54 -3.18 28.11
N TYR A 197 -7.23 -2.18 27.55
CA TYR A 197 -8.63 -2.33 27.17
C TYR A 197 -8.81 -3.51 26.20
N PHE A 198 -8.02 -3.58 25.13
CA PHE A 198 -8.13 -4.64 24.13
C PHE A 198 -7.73 -6.01 24.68
N ILE A 199 -6.66 -6.09 25.48
CA ILE A 199 -6.26 -7.33 26.15
C ILE A 199 -7.40 -7.86 27.03
N ASN A 200 -7.99 -6.99 27.85
CA ASN A 200 -9.10 -7.35 28.73
C ASN A 200 -10.37 -7.70 27.95
N LEU A 201 -10.65 -6.98 26.85
CA LEU A 201 -11.82 -7.26 26.00
C LEU A 201 -11.78 -8.68 25.44
N PHE A 202 -10.59 -9.18 25.13
CA PHE A 202 -10.40 -10.56 24.70
C PHE A 202 -10.42 -11.53 25.89
N GLU A 203 -9.68 -11.24 26.97
CA GLU A 203 -9.56 -12.11 28.14
C GLU A 203 -10.91 -12.36 28.85
N TYR A 204 -11.78 -11.35 28.88
CA TYR A 204 -13.09 -11.43 29.52
C TYR A 204 -14.25 -11.54 28.52
N GLN A 205 -13.98 -12.03 27.31
CA GLN A 205 -15.00 -12.11 26.25
C GLN A 205 -16.24 -12.93 26.64
N ASP A 206 -16.08 -13.90 27.54
CA ASP A 206 -17.14 -14.78 28.06
C ASP A 206 -17.87 -14.19 29.27
N PHE A 207 -17.51 -12.96 29.70
CA PHE A 207 -18.10 -12.26 30.84
C PHE A 207 -18.72 -10.92 30.40
N PRO A 208 -19.94 -10.90 29.84
CA PRO A 208 -20.56 -9.72 29.22
C PRO A 208 -20.62 -8.48 30.12
N ILE A 209 -20.85 -8.67 31.42
CA ILE A 209 -20.94 -7.59 32.42
C ILE A 209 -19.61 -6.81 32.55
N LEU A 210 -18.48 -7.47 32.35
CA LEU A 210 -17.16 -6.83 32.40
C LEU A 210 -16.87 -6.03 31.13
N ASN A 211 -17.44 -6.41 29.98
CA ASN A 211 -17.26 -5.67 28.72
C ASN A 211 -17.87 -4.26 28.79
N ASP A 212 -19.04 -4.12 29.42
CA ASP A 212 -19.67 -2.81 29.62
C ASP A 212 -18.95 -1.97 30.68
N TYR A 213 -18.36 -2.63 31.69
CA TYR A 213 -17.53 -1.96 32.69
C TYR A 213 -16.30 -1.28 32.06
N PHE A 214 -15.60 -1.95 31.14
CA PHE A 214 -14.43 -1.38 30.47
C PHE A 214 -14.78 -0.28 29.46
N LYS A 215 -15.98 -0.29 28.87
CA LYS A 215 -16.46 0.82 28.02
C LYS A 215 -16.74 2.10 28.81
N ASN A 216 -17.18 1.98 30.07
CA ASN A 216 -17.65 3.11 30.89
C ASN A 216 -16.55 3.80 31.72
N ARG A 217 -15.34 3.25 31.80
CA ARG A 217 -14.17 3.93 32.36
C ARG A 217 -13.56 4.89 31.32
N LYS A 218 -14.27 5.98 31.04
CA LYS A 218 -13.77 7.15 30.30
C LYS A 218 -12.78 7.93 31.16
#